data_AF-A0A212D0E2-F1
#
_entry.id   AF-A0A212D0E2-F1
#
_cell.length_a   1.000
_cell.length_b   1.000
_cell.length_c   1.000
_cell.angle_alpha   90.00
_cell.angle_beta   90.00
_cell.angle_gamma   90.00
#
_symmetry.space_group_name_H-M   'P 1'
#
loop_
_entity.id
_entity.type
_entity.pdbx_description
1 polymer ?
#
loop_
_entity_poly.entity_id
_entity_poly.type
_entity_poly.pdbx_seq_one_letter_code
_entity_poly.pdbx_strand_id
1 'polypeptide(L)'
;IPQSEIHFFVELYEVTAGAALNNSARFAQVKLFQPDKPPSLVYFSVGSRLPVAHRKATLVSLQVARDHGAGLTMSVNFSTQELRSAETIGRTLISPAISGKDFVRTEGTLIFEPGQRTTVLDVILTPETGSLNPFPKRFQIMLFDAKGGAGVDKVYGTANITLVSDADSQAFWGLADQLQQPLDGDILNRVLHSVSVKVATENTDEQLSAVLYLIDK
;
A
#
# COMPACT_ATOMS: atom_id res chain seq x y z
N ILE A 1 -13.09 9.95 -27.16
CA ILE A 1 -12.11 10.36 -26.12
C ILE A 1 -10.74 10.12 -26.76
N PRO A 2 -9.89 11.14 -26.97
CA PRO A 2 -8.73 10.99 -27.83
C PRO A 2 -7.65 10.14 -27.16
N GLN A 3 -6.96 9.36 -27.99
CA GLN A 3 -5.80 8.52 -27.67
C GLN A 3 -4.54 9.30 -28.09
N SER A 4 -3.47 9.32 -27.29
CA SER A 4 -2.19 9.86 -27.74
C SER A 4 -1.63 8.93 -28.81
N GLU A 5 -1.50 9.48 -30.01
CA GLU A 5 -1.00 8.78 -31.17
C GLU A 5 0.49 9.10 -31.27
N ILE A 6 1.33 8.08 -31.08
CA ILE A 6 2.76 8.20 -31.40
C ILE A 6 2.94 7.75 -32.84
N HIS A 7 3.61 8.59 -33.62
CA HIS A 7 3.99 8.31 -35.00
C HIS A 7 5.50 8.17 -35.09
N PHE A 8 5.97 7.12 -35.74
CA PHE A 8 7.36 7.01 -36.18
C PHE A 8 7.43 6.47 -37.60
N PHE A 9 8.56 6.70 -38.26
CA PHE A 9 8.83 6.21 -39.60
C PHE A 9 9.87 5.09 -39.55
N VAL A 10 9.63 4.05 -40.35
CA VAL A 10 10.64 3.04 -40.66
C VAL A 10 11.18 3.33 -42.05
N GLU A 11 12.49 3.49 -42.18
CA GLU A 11 13.17 3.71 -43.45
C GLU A 11 13.83 2.42 -43.96
N LEU A 12 13.58 2.10 -45.23
CA LEU A 12 14.39 1.14 -45.98
C LEU A 12 15.62 1.88 -46.52
N TYR A 13 16.81 1.57 -45.97
CA TYR A 13 18.03 2.31 -46.26
C TYR A 13 18.96 1.61 -47.26
N GLU A 14 18.97 0.28 -47.33
CA GLU A 14 19.82 -0.51 -48.22
C GLU A 14 19.14 -1.77 -48.75
N VAL A 15 19.60 -2.25 -49.91
CA VAL A 15 19.15 -3.49 -50.56
C VAL A 15 20.35 -4.26 -51.15
N THR A 16 20.21 -5.57 -51.31
CA THR A 16 21.25 -6.45 -51.88
C THR A 16 21.31 -6.36 -53.41
N ALA A 17 22.39 -6.92 -53.99
CA ALA A 17 22.64 -6.91 -55.43
C ALA A 17 21.45 -7.47 -56.23
N GLY A 18 20.99 -6.72 -57.23
CA GLY A 18 19.85 -7.08 -58.09
C GLY A 18 18.53 -6.42 -57.71
N ALA A 19 18.46 -5.64 -56.63
CA ALA A 19 17.29 -4.86 -56.23
C ALA A 19 17.56 -3.34 -56.26
N ALA A 20 16.49 -2.55 -56.30
CA ALA A 20 16.55 -1.09 -56.20
C ALA A 20 15.48 -0.58 -55.24
N LEU A 21 15.81 0.46 -54.45
CA LEU A 21 14.87 1.14 -53.58
C LEU A 21 14.02 2.13 -54.38
N ASN A 22 12.71 2.11 -54.13
CA ASN A 22 11.81 3.13 -54.63
C ASN A 22 11.85 4.33 -53.67
N ASN A 23 12.47 5.43 -54.09
CA ASN A 23 12.61 6.64 -53.27
C ASN A 23 11.28 7.25 -52.82
N SER A 24 10.20 7.02 -53.56
CA SER A 24 8.85 7.51 -53.22
C SER A 24 8.14 6.62 -52.20
N ALA A 25 8.67 5.43 -51.88
CA ALA A 25 8.03 4.43 -51.01
C ALA A 25 8.98 3.87 -49.93
N ARG A 26 10.12 4.54 -49.65
CA ARG A 26 11.12 4.04 -48.70
C ARG A 26 10.78 4.25 -47.23
N PHE A 27 9.72 5.00 -46.93
CA PHE A 27 9.25 5.25 -45.57
C PHE A 27 7.91 4.55 -45.32
N ALA A 28 7.82 3.80 -44.23
CA ALA A 28 6.55 3.30 -43.71
C ALA A 28 6.18 4.08 -42.45
N GLN A 29 4.98 4.66 -42.42
CA GLN A 29 4.45 5.30 -41.21
C GLN A 29 3.83 4.23 -40.30
N VAL A 30 4.33 4.15 -39.07
CA VAL A 30 3.76 3.27 -38.05
C VAL A 30 2.99 4.12 -37.03
N LYS A 31 1.73 3.76 -36.83
CA LYS A 31 0.85 4.35 -35.82
C LYS A 31 0.82 3.44 -34.59
N LEU A 32 1.28 3.95 -33.46
CA LEU A 32 1.18 3.23 -32.19
C LEU A 32 0.12 3.90 -31.32
N PHE A 33 -0.87 3.12 -30.90
CA PHE A 33 -1.87 3.54 -29.93
C PHE A 33 -1.32 3.26 -28.53
N GLN A 34 -0.99 4.30 -27.78
CA GLN A 34 -0.71 4.13 -26.36
C GLN A 34 -2.01 4.19 -25.56
N PRO A 35 -2.25 3.28 -24.59
CA PRO A 35 -3.31 3.45 -23.63
C PRO A 35 -3.00 4.71 -22.82
N ASP A 36 -3.87 5.71 -22.97
CA ASP A 36 -3.55 7.12 -22.72
C ASP A 36 -3.54 7.55 -21.24
N LYS A 37 -3.49 6.59 -20.31
CA LYS A 37 -3.31 6.79 -18.88
C LYS A 37 -3.07 5.45 -18.20
N PRO A 38 -2.19 5.38 -17.17
CA PRO A 38 -2.23 4.25 -16.26
C PRO A 38 -3.67 4.13 -15.71
N PRO A 39 -4.19 2.90 -15.52
CA PRO A 39 -5.51 2.73 -14.92
C PRO A 39 -5.56 3.48 -13.59
N SER A 40 -6.67 4.16 -13.30
CA SER A 40 -6.90 4.75 -11.98
C SER A 40 -6.60 3.68 -10.93
N LEU A 41 -5.84 3.99 -9.90
CA LEU A 41 -5.56 3.02 -8.83
C LEU A 41 -6.41 3.33 -7.60
N VAL A 42 -6.73 2.28 -6.84
CA VAL A 42 -7.29 2.38 -5.49
C VAL A 42 -6.33 1.70 -4.51
N TYR A 43 -6.08 2.35 -3.37
CA TYR A 43 -5.06 1.95 -2.41
C TYR A 43 -5.35 2.48 -1.01
N PHE A 44 -4.69 1.89 0.00
CA PHE A 44 -4.59 2.50 1.32
C PHE A 44 -3.67 3.71 1.29
N SER A 45 -4.15 4.83 1.84
CA SER A 45 -3.43 6.10 1.92
C SER A 45 -2.24 5.99 2.86
N VAL A 46 -1.28 6.92 2.73
CA VAL A 46 -0.28 7.11 3.77
C VAL A 46 -1.01 7.37 5.09
N GLY A 47 -0.54 6.76 6.17
CA GLY A 47 -1.17 6.69 7.49
C GLY A 47 -2.02 5.43 7.69
N SER A 48 -2.31 4.68 6.62
CA SER A 48 -3.24 3.53 6.64
C SER A 48 -2.65 2.26 6.03
N ARG A 49 -1.36 2.24 5.67
CA ARG A 49 -0.72 1.06 5.07
C ARG A 49 -0.04 0.17 6.12
N LEU A 50 0.56 0.78 7.13
CA LEU A 50 1.09 0.10 8.33
C LEU A 50 0.46 0.67 9.61
N PRO A 51 -0.87 0.63 9.77
CA PRO A 51 -1.53 1.14 10.94
C PRO A 51 -1.13 0.34 12.19
N VAL A 52 -0.89 1.06 13.30
CA VAL A 52 -0.45 0.48 14.56
C VAL A 52 -1.41 0.85 15.67
N ALA A 53 -1.94 -0.16 16.36
CA ALA A 53 -2.92 0.01 17.41
C ALA A 53 -2.41 -0.56 18.74
N HIS A 54 -2.64 0.17 19.81
CA HIS A 54 -2.37 -0.31 21.16
C HIS A 54 -3.25 -1.54 21.49
N ARG A 55 -2.76 -2.47 22.32
CA ARG A 55 -3.52 -3.68 22.75
C ARG A 55 -4.89 -3.44 23.39
N LYS A 56 -5.20 -2.20 23.79
CA LYS A 56 -6.49 -1.79 24.38
C LYS A 56 -7.40 -1.07 23.39
N ALA A 57 -6.94 -0.83 22.16
CA ALA A 57 -7.74 -0.16 21.14
C ALA A 57 -8.90 -1.06 20.72
N THR A 58 -10.05 -0.45 20.45
CA THR A 58 -11.28 -1.12 19.99
C THR A 58 -11.58 -0.84 18.53
N LEU A 59 -10.85 0.09 17.90
CA LEU A 59 -11.09 0.55 16.54
C LEU A 59 -9.78 0.95 15.87
N VAL A 60 -9.67 0.66 14.58
CA VAL A 60 -8.66 1.23 13.69
C VAL A 60 -9.38 1.79 12.46
N SER A 61 -9.17 3.07 12.17
CA SER A 61 -9.73 3.72 10.98
C SER A 61 -8.67 3.83 9.90
N LEU A 62 -9.00 3.38 8.69
CA LEU A 62 -8.13 3.36 7.53
C LEU A 62 -8.69 4.27 6.44
N GLN A 63 -7.84 5.04 5.79
CA GLN A 63 -8.23 5.86 4.66
C GLN A 63 -7.88 5.14 3.36
N VAL A 64 -8.88 4.86 2.54
CA VAL A 64 -8.71 4.31 1.20
C VAL A 64 -8.87 5.44 0.19
N ALA A 65 -7.89 5.61 -0.68
CA ALA A 65 -7.86 6.63 -1.71
C ALA A 65 -7.92 6.00 -3.10
N ARG A 66 -8.49 6.76 -4.03
CA ARG A 66 -8.37 6.51 -5.47
C ARG A 66 -7.63 7.66 -6.13
N ASP A 67 -6.84 7.32 -7.13
CA ASP A 67 -6.08 8.24 -7.97
C ASP A 67 -6.99 9.11 -8.88
N HIS A 68 -6.42 9.59 -9.98
CA HIS A 68 -7.13 10.31 -11.03
C HIS A 68 -8.40 9.59 -11.51
N GLY A 69 -9.40 10.36 -11.98
CA GLY A 69 -10.59 9.78 -12.60
C GLY A 69 -11.83 9.72 -11.70
N ALA A 70 -11.91 10.55 -10.66
CA ALA A 70 -13.08 10.67 -9.78
C ALA A 70 -14.39 11.09 -10.48
N GLY A 71 -14.44 11.24 -11.81
CA GLY A 71 -15.65 11.66 -12.52
C GLY A 71 -16.78 10.63 -12.55
N LEU A 72 -16.49 9.36 -12.24
CA LEU A 72 -17.45 8.26 -12.23
C LEU A 72 -17.43 7.52 -10.89
N THR A 73 -18.56 6.93 -10.52
CA THR A 73 -18.68 6.02 -9.37
C THR A 73 -17.75 4.83 -9.54
N MET A 74 -17.04 4.45 -8.47
CA MET A 74 -16.27 3.21 -8.41
C MET A 74 -16.64 2.41 -7.17
N SER A 75 -16.36 1.11 -7.21
CA SER A 75 -16.44 0.27 -6.02
C SER A 75 -15.25 -0.67 -5.91
N VAL A 76 -14.88 -1.03 -4.68
CA VAL A 76 -13.82 -2.00 -4.40
C VAL A 76 -14.22 -2.85 -3.21
N ASN A 77 -14.00 -4.15 -3.31
CA ASN A 77 -14.26 -5.06 -2.21
C ASN A 77 -13.07 -5.07 -1.25
N PHE A 78 -13.33 -5.36 0.01
CA PHE A 78 -12.29 -5.54 1.00
C PHE A 78 -12.59 -6.71 1.91
N SER A 79 -11.54 -7.31 2.49
CA SER A 79 -11.68 -8.33 3.52
C SER A 79 -10.46 -8.35 4.45
N THR A 80 -10.72 -8.63 5.72
CA THR A 80 -9.67 -8.91 6.71
C THR A 80 -9.19 -10.35 6.58
N GLN A 81 -7.88 -10.57 6.71
CA GLN A 81 -7.23 -11.86 6.64
C GLN A 81 -6.20 -12.02 7.78
N GLU A 82 -6.20 -13.16 8.44
CA GLU A 82 -5.14 -13.53 9.39
C GLU A 82 -3.81 -13.71 8.66
N LEU A 83 -2.71 -13.43 9.36
CA LEU A 83 -1.38 -13.69 8.83
C LEU A 83 -1.15 -15.19 8.67
N ARG A 84 -0.63 -15.63 7.52
CA ARG A 84 -0.44 -17.07 7.21
C ARG A 84 0.52 -17.78 8.17
N SER A 85 1.53 -17.07 8.62
CA SER A 85 2.56 -17.55 9.54
C SER A 85 3.15 -16.36 10.28
N ALA A 86 3.74 -16.62 11.45
CA ALA A 86 4.45 -15.58 12.18
C ALA A 86 5.65 -15.05 11.36
N GLU A 87 5.93 -13.74 11.50
CA GLU A 87 7.05 -13.06 10.87
C GLU A 87 8.10 -12.75 11.94
N THR A 88 9.39 -13.00 11.66
CA THR A 88 10.46 -12.61 12.59
C THR A 88 11.07 -11.31 12.12
N ILE A 89 11.08 -10.29 12.99
CA ILE A 89 11.73 -9.01 12.73
C ILE A 89 12.67 -8.72 13.89
N GLY A 90 13.96 -8.59 13.61
CA GLY A 90 14.97 -8.46 14.66
C GLY A 90 14.94 -9.64 15.62
N ARG A 91 14.67 -9.37 16.90
CA ARG A 91 14.58 -10.37 17.98
C ARG A 91 13.15 -10.72 18.35
N THR A 92 12.16 -10.12 17.69
CA THR A 92 10.75 -10.26 18.01
C THR A 92 10.01 -11.04 16.93
N LEU A 93 9.11 -11.91 17.40
CA LEU A 93 8.18 -12.63 16.56
C LEU A 93 6.86 -11.86 16.48
N ILE A 94 6.48 -11.43 15.27
CA ILE A 94 5.16 -10.88 14.98
C ILE A 94 4.22 -12.05 14.77
N SER A 95 3.33 -12.26 15.73
CA SER A 95 2.39 -13.38 15.71
C SER A 95 1.15 -13.05 14.89
N PRO A 96 0.45 -14.04 14.29
CA PRO A 96 -0.84 -13.80 13.67
C PRO A 96 -1.85 -13.28 14.70
N ALA A 97 -2.56 -12.20 14.37
CA ALA A 97 -3.78 -11.85 15.09
C ALA A 97 -4.91 -12.77 14.61
N ILE A 98 -5.75 -13.24 15.54
CA ILE A 98 -6.78 -14.26 15.28
C ILE A 98 -8.15 -13.60 15.13
N SER A 99 -8.84 -13.95 14.06
CA SER A 99 -10.20 -13.51 13.75
C SER A 99 -11.19 -13.97 14.81
N GLY A 100 -12.07 -13.08 15.26
CA GLY A 100 -13.04 -13.31 16.32
C GLY A 100 -12.42 -13.33 17.73
N LYS A 101 -11.12 -13.08 17.86
CA LYS A 101 -10.42 -12.94 19.15
C LYS A 101 -9.73 -11.60 19.29
N ASP A 102 -8.86 -11.26 18.34
CA ASP A 102 -8.13 -9.98 18.32
C ASP A 102 -8.85 -8.90 17.51
N PHE A 103 -9.60 -9.30 16.47
CA PHE A 103 -10.40 -8.41 15.63
C PHE A 103 -11.66 -9.10 15.12
N VAL A 104 -12.66 -8.32 14.71
CA VAL A 104 -13.86 -8.83 14.04
C VAL A 104 -13.58 -9.03 12.56
N ARG A 105 -13.82 -10.24 12.04
CA ARG A 105 -13.73 -10.49 10.59
C ARG A 105 -14.67 -9.56 9.86
N THR A 106 -14.09 -8.71 9.02
CA THR A 106 -14.85 -7.69 8.28
C THR A 106 -14.58 -7.87 6.80
N GLU A 107 -15.65 -7.94 6.02
CA GLU A 107 -15.62 -7.91 4.56
C GLU A 107 -16.77 -7.04 4.06
N GLY A 108 -16.59 -6.45 2.88
CA GLY A 108 -17.60 -5.57 2.33
C GLY A 108 -17.15 -4.90 1.04
N THR A 109 -17.88 -3.86 0.66
CA THR A 109 -17.63 -3.07 -0.54
C THR A 109 -17.57 -1.60 -0.16
N LEU A 110 -16.48 -0.93 -0.54
CA LEU A 110 -16.38 0.52 -0.48
C LEU A 110 -16.89 1.10 -1.80
N ILE A 111 -17.72 2.14 -1.70
CA ILE A 111 -18.24 2.88 -2.85
C ILE A 111 -17.64 4.29 -2.80
N PHE A 112 -17.12 4.75 -3.93
CA PHE A 112 -16.68 6.14 -4.10
C PHE A 112 -17.64 6.81 -5.07
N GLU A 113 -18.35 7.82 -4.57
CA GLU A 113 -19.22 8.64 -5.39
C GLU A 113 -18.44 9.50 -6.40
N PRO A 114 -19.09 10.02 -7.47
CA PRO A 114 -18.47 10.98 -8.36
C PRO A 114 -17.93 12.19 -7.58
N GLY A 115 -16.66 12.51 -7.79
CA GLY A 115 -15.90 13.55 -7.08
C GLY A 115 -15.22 13.08 -5.81
N GLN A 116 -15.64 11.95 -5.23
CA GLN A 116 -15.05 11.41 -4.01
C GLN A 116 -13.73 10.70 -4.30
N ARG A 117 -12.65 11.17 -3.68
CA ARG A 117 -11.31 10.59 -3.82
C ARG A 117 -10.89 9.72 -2.66
N THR A 118 -11.52 9.88 -1.51
CA THR A 118 -11.16 9.16 -0.28
C THR A 118 -12.40 8.67 0.43
N THR A 119 -12.30 7.51 1.07
CA THR A 119 -13.30 6.96 1.98
C THR A 119 -12.61 6.40 3.21
N VAL A 120 -13.37 6.27 4.30
CA VAL A 120 -12.88 5.71 5.56
C VAL A 120 -13.41 4.28 5.70
N LEU A 121 -12.52 3.39 6.14
CA LEU A 121 -12.80 2.00 6.44
C LEU A 121 -12.42 1.73 7.89
N ASP A 122 -13.42 1.43 8.70
CA ASP A 122 -13.25 1.12 10.11
C ASP A 122 -13.14 -0.39 10.35
N VAL A 123 -12.16 -0.79 11.15
CA VAL A 123 -11.93 -2.17 11.57
C VAL A 123 -12.10 -2.25 13.09
N ILE A 124 -13.01 -3.13 13.52
CA ILE A 124 -13.32 -3.32 14.95
C ILE A 124 -12.31 -4.31 15.55
N LEU A 125 -11.68 -3.90 16.64
CA LEU A 125 -10.79 -4.71 17.46
C LEU A 125 -11.51 -5.22 18.70
N THR A 126 -11.07 -6.35 19.23
CA THR A 126 -11.72 -7.03 20.37
C THR A 126 -10.73 -7.26 21.52
N PRO A 127 -10.22 -6.19 22.16
CA PRO A 127 -9.16 -6.31 23.17
C PRO A 127 -9.57 -7.15 24.38
N GLU A 128 -10.86 -7.16 24.73
CA GLU A 128 -11.41 -7.94 25.86
C GLU A 128 -11.36 -9.46 25.64
N THR A 129 -11.32 -9.91 24.39
CA THR A 129 -11.30 -11.33 24.02
C THR A 129 -10.04 -11.73 23.26
N GLY A 130 -8.97 -10.95 23.42
CA GLY A 130 -7.71 -11.12 22.69
C GLY A 130 -7.16 -12.54 22.76
N SER A 131 -6.55 -13.00 21.66
CA SER A 131 -5.91 -14.32 21.61
C SER A 131 -4.71 -14.43 22.54
N LEU A 132 -4.26 -15.65 22.82
CA LEU A 132 -3.08 -15.92 23.64
C LEU A 132 -1.75 -15.73 22.90
N ASN A 133 -1.79 -15.38 21.60
CA ASN A 133 -0.59 -15.11 20.84
C ASN A 133 0.19 -13.93 21.47
N PRO A 134 1.52 -13.96 21.50
CA PRO A 134 2.30 -12.86 22.07
C PRO A 134 2.21 -11.62 21.17
N PHE A 135 2.32 -10.45 21.78
CA PHE A 135 2.50 -9.19 21.06
C PHE A 135 3.96 -9.06 20.56
N PRO A 136 4.18 -8.35 19.44
CA PRO A 136 3.18 -7.73 18.56
C PRO A 136 2.40 -8.77 17.74
N LYS A 137 1.13 -8.46 17.43
CA LYS A 137 0.26 -9.29 16.60
C LYS A 137 -0.06 -8.59 15.28
N ARG A 138 -0.23 -9.32 14.19
CA ARG A 138 -0.53 -8.72 12.88
C ARG A 138 -1.60 -9.48 12.11
N PHE A 139 -2.45 -8.73 11.43
CA PHE A 139 -3.37 -9.23 10.42
C PHE A 139 -3.38 -8.24 9.25
N GLN A 140 -4.02 -8.67 8.16
CA GLN A 140 -4.05 -7.94 6.91
C GLN A 140 -5.47 -7.53 6.59
N ILE A 141 -5.60 -6.43 5.85
CA ILE A 141 -6.82 -6.08 5.15
C ILE A 141 -6.47 -5.81 3.70
N MET A 142 -7.21 -6.43 2.79
CA MET A 142 -6.89 -6.45 1.37
C MET A 142 -8.04 -5.86 0.57
N LEU A 143 -7.70 -5.02 -0.42
CA LEU A 143 -8.62 -4.55 -1.45
C LEU A 143 -8.58 -5.51 -2.64
N PHE A 144 -9.74 -5.80 -3.23
CA PHE A 144 -9.86 -6.67 -4.40
C PHE A 144 -11.10 -6.33 -5.24
N ASP A 145 -11.18 -6.88 -6.45
CA ASP A 145 -12.32 -6.75 -7.37
C ASP A 145 -12.81 -5.31 -7.57
N ALA A 146 -11.88 -4.38 -7.83
CA ALA A 146 -12.23 -3.00 -8.15
C ALA A 146 -13.03 -2.89 -9.47
N LYS A 147 -14.08 -2.08 -9.46
CA LYS A 147 -15.00 -1.80 -10.57
C LYS A 147 -15.11 -0.30 -10.80
N GLY A 148 -15.49 0.11 -12.01
CA GLY A 148 -15.63 1.54 -12.35
C GLY A 148 -14.36 2.19 -12.92
N GLY A 149 -13.51 1.40 -13.58
CA GLY A 149 -12.34 1.91 -14.31
C GLY A 149 -11.08 2.11 -13.46
N ALA A 150 -11.10 1.65 -12.20
CA ALA A 150 -9.93 1.60 -11.34
C ALA A 150 -9.44 0.16 -11.13
N GLY A 151 -8.12 -0.02 -11.07
CA GLY A 151 -7.47 -1.24 -10.59
C GLY A 151 -7.03 -1.08 -9.13
N VAL A 152 -6.76 -2.19 -8.45
CA VAL A 152 -6.16 -2.16 -7.11
C VAL A 152 -4.64 -2.02 -7.24
N ASP A 153 -4.04 -1.13 -6.45
CA ASP A 153 -2.58 -0.99 -6.39
C ASP A 153 -1.94 -2.30 -5.88
N LYS A 154 -0.86 -2.75 -6.54
CA LYS A 154 -0.21 -4.03 -6.20
C LYS A 154 0.54 -4.01 -4.87
N VAL A 155 1.03 -2.84 -4.46
CA VAL A 155 1.83 -2.68 -3.24
C VAL A 155 0.95 -2.17 -2.11
N TYR A 156 0.10 -1.18 -2.40
CA TYR A 156 -0.71 -0.47 -1.42
C TYR A 156 -2.18 -0.91 -1.40
N GLY A 157 -2.52 -1.99 -2.11
CA GLY A 157 -3.82 -2.67 -2.01
C GLY A 157 -4.01 -3.49 -0.73
N THR A 158 -2.93 -3.70 0.04
CA THR A 158 -2.96 -4.41 1.33
C THR A 158 -2.41 -3.52 2.42
N ALA A 159 -3.11 -3.45 3.57
CA ALA A 159 -2.60 -2.82 4.78
C ALA A 159 -2.29 -3.88 5.85
N ASN A 160 -1.16 -3.72 6.53
CA ASN A 160 -0.73 -4.60 7.62
C ASN A 160 -1.00 -3.93 8.97
N ILE A 161 -2.05 -4.36 9.64
CA ILE A 161 -2.45 -3.81 10.93
C ILE A 161 -1.66 -4.52 12.03
N THR A 162 -0.88 -3.76 12.79
CA THR A 162 -0.06 -4.29 13.89
C THR A 162 -0.64 -3.87 15.23
N LEU A 163 -0.98 -4.84 16.07
CA LEU A 163 -1.37 -4.63 17.45
C LEU A 163 -0.11 -4.76 18.32
N VAL A 164 0.16 -3.76 19.15
CA VAL A 164 1.38 -3.68 19.97
C VAL A 164 1.07 -3.69 21.46
N SER A 165 2.05 -4.08 22.27
CA SER A 165 1.83 -4.33 23.69
C SER A 165 1.67 -3.04 24.53
N ASP A 166 2.31 -1.96 24.12
CA ASP A 166 2.38 -0.70 24.87
C ASP A 166 2.48 0.54 23.94
N ALA A 167 2.38 1.74 24.54
CA ALA A 167 2.35 3.01 23.80
C ALA A 167 3.71 3.40 23.20
N ASP A 168 4.82 2.99 23.80
CA ASP A 168 6.15 3.28 23.28
C ASP A 168 6.42 2.43 22.05
N SER A 169 6.11 1.14 22.13
CA SER A 169 6.09 0.21 20.99
C SER A 169 5.21 0.76 19.86
N GLN A 170 4.03 1.32 20.18
CA GLN A 170 3.16 1.95 19.19
C GLN A 170 3.83 3.13 18.47
N ALA A 171 4.52 3.99 19.23
CA ALA A 171 5.21 5.14 18.68
C ALA A 171 6.34 4.72 17.72
N PHE A 172 7.07 3.64 18.01
CA PHE A 172 8.11 3.13 17.11
C PHE A 172 7.55 2.50 15.84
N TRP A 173 6.65 1.52 15.98
CA TRP A 173 6.07 0.84 14.83
C TRP A 173 5.32 1.82 13.91
N GLY A 174 4.73 2.88 14.48
CA GLY A 174 4.03 3.92 13.72
C GLY A 174 4.93 4.77 12.82
N LEU A 175 6.25 4.80 13.05
CA LEU A 175 7.17 5.51 12.15
C LEU A 175 7.31 4.83 10.79
N ALA A 176 7.09 3.50 10.72
CA ALA A 176 7.33 2.74 9.51
C ALA A 176 6.38 3.12 8.37
N ASP A 177 5.15 3.50 8.70
CA ASP A 177 4.19 3.98 7.71
C ASP A 177 4.67 5.27 7.02
N GLN A 178 5.37 6.14 7.76
CA GLN A 178 5.91 7.40 7.23
C GLN A 178 7.01 7.16 6.19
N LEU A 179 7.68 6.00 6.23
CA LEU A 179 8.71 5.62 5.27
C LEU A 179 8.13 5.02 3.97
N GLN A 180 6.81 4.77 3.92
CA GLN A 180 6.15 4.27 2.70
C GLN A 180 5.71 5.38 1.73
N GLN A 181 6.02 6.63 2.03
CA GLN A 181 5.74 7.77 1.16
C GLN A 181 7.02 8.28 0.49
N PRO A 182 6.94 9.15 -0.53
CA PRO A 182 8.13 9.83 -1.05
C PRO A 182 8.88 10.52 0.09
N LEU A 183 10.15 10.15 0.26
CA LEU A 183 10.97 10.63 1.36
C LEU A 183 11.47 12.04 1.06
N ASP A 184 11.16 12.98 1.94
CA ASP A 184 11.75 14.31 1.95
C ASP A 184 12.63 14.51 3.19
N GLY A 185 13.40 15.61 3.22
CA GLY A 185 14.30 15.91 4.32
C GLY A 185 13.59 16.05 5.66
N ASP A 186 12.35 16.53 5.69
CA ASP A 186 11.59 16.75 6.92
C ASP A 186 11.10 15.44 7.52
N ILE A 187 10.59 14.52 6.69
CA ILE A 187 10.19 13.16 7.08
C ILE A 187 11.41 12.41 7.62
N LEU A 188 12.52 12.43 6.89
CA LEU A 188 13.75 11.75 7.31
C LEU A 188 14.28 12.32 8.63
N ASN A 189 14.36 13.63 8.76
CA ASN A 189 14.81 14.27 10.00
C ASN A 189 13.87 13.95 11.17
N ARG A 190 12.56 13.94 10.95
CA ARG A 190 11.58 13.58 12.00
C ARG A 190 11.74 12.13 12.45
N VAL A 191 11.87 11.19 11.51
CA VAL A 191 12.06 9.77 11.83
C VAL A 191 13.39 9.58 12.56
N LEU A 192 14.49 10.13 12.02
CA LEU A 192 15.82 10.07 12.63
C LEU A 192 15.84 10.68 14.04
N HIS A 193 15.21 11.84 14.24
CA HIS A 193 15.10 12.45 15.55
C HIS A 193 14.28 11.59 16.51
N SER A 194 13.14 11.03 16.05
CA SER A 194 12.29 10.17 16.86
C SER A 194 13.01 8.89 17.29
N VAL A 195 13.75 8.26 16.37
CA VAL A 195 14.60 7.11 16.65
C VAL A 195 15.72 7.51 17.62
N SER A 196 16.44 8.61 17.36
CA SER A 196 17.58 9.03 18.20
C SER A 196 17.17 9.32 19.65
N VAL A 197 16.04 10.00 19.86
CA VAL A 197 15.52 10.30 21.20
C VAL A 197 15.08 9.03 21.91
N LYS A 198 14.42 8.12 21.20
CA LYS A 198 13.78 6.97 21.83
C LYS A 198 14.71 5.77 21.99
N VAL A 199 15.71 5.56 21.12
CA VAL A 199 16.73 4.50 21.24
C VAL A 199 17.50 4.59 22.56
N ALA A 200 17.70 5.81 23.07
CA ALA A 200 18.31 6.01 24.39
C ALA A 200 17.44 5.51 25.57
N THR A 201 16.16 5.22 25.31
CA THR A 201 15.13 4.84 26.30
C THR A 201 14.45 3.50 25.99
N GLU A 202 14.89 2.78 24.96
CA GLU A 202 14.35 1.46 24.60
C GLU A 202 14.74 0.41 25.61
N ASN A 203 13.74 -0.35 26.07
CA ASN A 203 13.94 -1.34 27.13
C ASN A 203 13.38 -2.72 26.80
N THR A 204 12.67 -2.89 25.67
CA THR A 204 12.04 -4.16 25.31
C THR A 204 12.51 -4.70 23.95
N ASP A 205 12.49 -6.03 23.80
CA ASP A 205 12.83 -6.68 22.52
C ASP A 205 11.87 -6.21 21.40
N GLU A 206 10.60 -5.94 21.71
CA GLU A 206 9.60 -5.41 20.75
C GLU A 206 10.00 -4.02 20.23
N GLN A 207 10.43 -3.12 21.11
CA GLN A 207 10.88 -1.77 20.74
C GLN A 207 12.16 -1.82 19.88
N LEU A 208 13.15 -2.61 20.30
CA LEU A 208 14.41 -2.78 19.57
C LEU A 208 14.18 -3.38 18.18
N SER A 209 13.26 -4.35 18.08
CA SER A 209 12.90 -4.95 16.81
C SER A 209 12.14 -3.98 15.90
N ALA A 210 11.33 -3.07 16.46
CA ALA A 210 10.71 -2.00 15.70
C ALA A 210 11.78 -1.07 15.10
N VAL A 211 12.85 -0.74 15.82
CA VAL A 211 13.95 0.06 15.25
C VAL A 211 14.68 -0.66 14.13
N LEU A 212 14.96 -1.96 14.29
CA LEU A 212 15.56 -2.76 13.22
C LEU A 212 14.67 -2.79 11.98
N TYR A 213 13.35 -2.86 12.16
CA TYR A 213 12.38 -2.76 11.06
C TYR A 213 12.48 -1.42 10.31
N LEU A 214 12.67 -0.33 11.04
CA LEU A 214 12.78 1.02 10.46
C LEU A 214 14.08 1.21 9.66
N ILE A 215 15.18 0.60 10.10
CA ILE A 215 16.49 0.72 9.42
C ILE A 215 16.50 -0.02 8.07
N ASP A 216 15.70 -1.07 7.92
CA ASP A 216 15.58 -1.85 6.67
C ASP A 216 14.68 -1.17 5.61
N LYS A 217 14.03 -0.05 5.96
CA LYS A 217 13.12 0.70 5.09
C LYS A 217 13.77 1.93 4.49
#